data_AF-A0AAW2T065-F1
#
_entry.id   AF-A0AAW2T065-F1
#
_cell.length_a   1.000
_cell.length_b   1.000
_cell.length_c   1.000
_cell.angle_alpha   90.00
_cell.angle_beta   90.00
_cell.angle_gamma   90.00
#
_symmetry.space_group_name_H-M   'P 1'
#
loop_
_entity.id
_entity.type
_entity.pdbx_description
1 polymer ?
#
loop_
_entity_poly.entity_id
_entity_poly.type
_entity_poly.pdbx_seq_one_letter_code
_entity_poly.pdbx_strand_id
1 'polypeptide(L)'
;MAAVEELDIKVSSCLHMVSAFLAMEPPDVVISFVREFGEGSITESVQSCIWHHCITKADLKWQGPYLKRFLKKLILEIESSGGLVLDELYEQYASYMISLQNDDDNKGNFRVLKTISFLFPNANLTDGLLILIPAEISKPNSKVGSGVGLVGICLSYVKASKVILSDGDLSTLANMKVNLELNHLSTDDLEHQKKVHCVCLPWESASEDDLHCFAPDIILGADIIYDPSCLPHLVRVLSLLLKHKKHSHAEVGAAGRALDGLPADELLRHPLGRGSVAYIASVIRNIDTFNYFLSLAKQAKLVVTDLTEKVEVSKFLPYLRSYQRSSIRIFRIHV
;
A
#
# COMPACT_ATOMS: atom_id res chain seq x y z
N MET A 1 5.50 -5.65 -43.61
CA MET A 1 4.82 -5.55 -42.31
C MET A 1 5.41 -6.60 -41.39
N ALA A 2 6.46 -6.22 -40.66
CA ALA A 2 6.99 -7.06 -39.60
C ALA A 2 6.03 -6.97 -38.41
N ALA A 3 5.63 -8.12 -37.86
CA ALA A 3 4.85 -8.19 -36.64
C ALA A 3 5.69 -7.59 -35.51
N VAL A 4 5.19 -6.52 -34.88
CA VAL A 4 5.74 -5.99 -33.64
C VAL A 4 5.48 -7.06 -32.58
N GLU A 5 6.52 -7.73 -32.10
CA GLU A 5 6.44 -8.55 -30.90
C GLU A 5 6.06 -7.63 -29.73
N GLU A 6 4.81 -7.69 -29.29
CA GLU A 6 4.39 -7.13 -28.00
C GLU A 6 5.25 -7.78 -26.91
N LEU A 7 6.19 -7.01 -26.35
CA LEU A 7 6.98 -7.39 -25.20
C LEU A 7 6.05 -7.75 -24.03
N ASP A 8 5.98 -9.04 -23.70
CA ASP A 8 5.10 -9.59 -22.67
C ASP A 8 5.41 -8.92 -21.32
N ILE A 9 4.36 -8.44 -20.62
CA ILE A 9 4.39 -7.76 -19.30
C ILE A 9 5.03 -8.65 -18.20
N LYS A 10 5.42 -9.89 -18.52
CA LYS A 10 6.05 -10.85 -17.63
C LYS A 10 7.54 -10.59 -17.35
N VAL A 11 8.19 -9.64 -18.04
CA VAL A 11 9.59 -9.29 -17.75
C VAL A 11 9.65 -8.39 -16.50
N SER A 12 10.39 -8.82 -15.47
CA SER A 12 10.50 -8.12 -14.18
C SER A 12 10.94 -6.66 -14.31
N SER A 13 11.84 -6.34 -15.25
CA SER A 13 12.32 -4.97 -15.48
C SER A 13 11.24 -4.05 -16.08
N CYS A 14 10.37 -4.57 -16.96
CA CYS A 14 9.21 -3.84 -17.47
C CYS A 14 8.25 -3.49 -16.33
N LEU A 15 7.97 -4.45 -15.44
CA LEU A 15 7.13 -4.22 -14.26
C LEU A 15 7.72 -3.15 -13.33
N HIS A 16 9.04 -3.14 -13.11
CA HIS A 16 9.70 -2.10 -12.31
C HIS A 16 9.54 -0.71 -12.94
N MET A 17 9.76 -0.61 -14.26
CA MET A 17 9.59 0.63 -15.01
C MET A 17 8.15 1.16 -14.92
N VAL A 18 7.15 0.32 -15.23
CA VAL A 18 5.74 0.70 -15.17
C VAL A 18 5.35 1.09 -13.74
N SER A 19 5.81 0.33 -12.73
CA SER A 19 5.52 0.63 -11.33
C SER A 19 6.12 1.96 -10.87
N ALA A 20 7.35 2.27 -11.27
CA ALA A 20 8.01 3.53 -10.93
C ALA A 20 7.31 4.73 -11.59
N PHE A 21 6.89 4.57 -12.86
CA PHE A 21 6.12 5.59 -13.56
C PHE A 21 4.76 5.84 -12.90
N LEU A 22 4.01 4.77 -12.62
CA LEU A 22 2.71 4.89 -11.98
C LEU A 22 2.81 5.45 -10.55
N ALA A 23 3.92 5.19 -9.84
CA ALA A 23 4.23 5.83 -8.55
C ALA A 23 4.61 7.32 -8.66
N MET A 24 4.68 7.85 -9.88
CA MET A 24 5.12 9.22 -10.19
C MET A 24 6.49 9.54 -9.59
N GLU A 25 7.40 8.55 -9.57
CA GLU A 25 8.78 8.73 -9.13
C GLU A 25 9.48 9.83 -9.94
N PRO A 26 10.50 10.50 -9.40
CA PRO A 26 11.26 11.50 -10.13
C PRO A 26 11.65 10.98 -11.53
N PRO A 27 11.52 11.77 -12.60
CA PRO A 27 11.77 11.30 -13.97
C PRO A 27 13.11 10.59 -14.15
N ASP A 28 14.17 11.05 -13.49
CA ASP A 28 15.50 10.42 -13.57
C ASP A 28 15.51 8.99 -12.99
N VAL A 29 14.71 8.73 -11.93
CA VAL A 29 14.53 7.39 -11.36
C VAL A 29 13.77 6.49 -12.34
N VAL A 30 12.68 6.99 -12.94
CA VAL A 30 11.91 6.21 -13.92
C VAL A 30 12.78 5.88 -15.15
N ILE A 31 13.54 6.85 -15.65
CA ILE A 31 14.47 6.66 -16.79
C ILE A 31 15.54 5.62 -16.47
N SER A 32 16.01 5.52 -15.21
CA SER A 32 16.94 4.46 -14.83
C SER A 32 16.34 3.05 -15.01
N PHE A 33 15.06 2.86 -14.67
CA PHE A 33 14.35 1.60 -14.92
C PHE A 33 14.04 1.37 -16.40
N VAL A 34 13.74 2.43 -17.15
CA VAL A 34 13.59 2.36 -18.61
C VAL A 34 14.86 1.81 -19.25
N ARG A 35 16.04 2.31 -18.83
CA ARG A 35 17.33 1.80 -19.30
C ARG A 35 17.58 0.36 -18.87
N GLU A 36 17.28 0.00 -17.63
CA GLU A 36 17.41 -1.39 -17.16
C GLU A 36 16.55 -2.35 -18.01
N PHE A 37 15.33 -1.92 -18.37
CA PHE A 37 14.45 -2.68 -19.24
C PHE A 37 14.99 -2.81 -20.68
N GLY A 38 15.57 -1.75 -21.22
CA GLY A 38 16.17 -1.72 -22.57
C GLY A 38 17.65 -2.10 -22.64
N GLU A 39 18.16 -2.83 -21.63
CA GLU A 39 19.56 -3.30 -21.55
C GLU A 39 20.60 -2.17 -21.71
N GLY A 40 20.29 -0.99 -21.17
CA GLY A 40 21.12 0.21 -21.20
C GLY A 40 20.74 1.23 -22.28
N SER A 41 19.86 0.87 -23.23
CA SER A 41 19.43 1.71 -24.35
C SER A 41 17.92 1.95 -24.35
N ILE A 42 17.47 3.05 -24.96
CA ILE A 42 16.04 3.37 -25.09
C ILE A 42 15.65 3.20 -26.57
N THR A 43 15.50 1.95 -26.99
CA THR A 43 15.14 1.58 -28.37
C THR A 43 13.70 1.97 -28.70
N GLU A 44 13.34 1.90 -29.99
CA GLU A 44 11.96 2.11 -30.46
C GLU A 44 10.97 1.21 -29.72
N SER A 45 11.28 -0.08 -29.53
CA SER A 45 10.43 -1.02 -28.79
C SER A 45 10.24 -0.63 -27.32
N VAL A 46 11.27 -0.10 -26.65
CA VAL A 46 11.18 0.40 -25.28
C VAL A 46 10.29 1.65 -25.23
N GLN A 47 10.44 2.56 -26.19
CA GLN A 47 9.60 3.75 -26.31
C GLN A 47 8.12 3.37 -26.51
N SER A 48 7.82 2.44 -27.43
CA SER A 48 6.46 1.94 -27.67
C SER A 48 5.88 1.28 -26.42
N CYS A 49 6.68 0.54 -25.64
CA CYS A 49 6.24 -0.05 -24.38
C CYS A 49 5.85 1.04 -23.35
N ILE A 50 6.66 2.08 -23.18
CA ILE A 50 6.32 3.22 -22.30
C ILE A 50 5.05 3.91 -22.78
N TRP A 51 4.92 4.11 -24.09
CA TRP A 51 3.73 4.70 -24.68
C TRP A 51 2.45 3.92 -24.32
N HIS A 52 2.43 2.61 -24.57
CA HIS A 52 1.25 1.77 -24.36
C HIS A 52 0.92 1.48 -22.89
N HIS A 53 1.93 1.37 -22.02
CA HIS A 53 1.71 0.99 -20.62
C HIS A 53 1.64 2.18 -19.65
N CYS A 54 2.31 3.28 -19.98
CA CYS A 54 2.45 4.43 -19.09
C CYS A 54 1.67 5.64 -19.61
N ILE A 55 1.94 6.11 -20.83
CA ILE A 55 1.48 7.42 -21.30
C ILE A 55 0.02 7.39 -21.75
N THR A 56 -0.36 6.42 -22.58
CA THR A 56 -1.75 6.31 -23.13
C THR A 56 -2.81 6.05 -22.06
N LYS A 57 -2.41 5.50 -20.90
CA LYS A 57 -3.29 5.18 -19.77
C LYS A 57 -3.30 6.28 -18.70
N ALA A 58 -2.54 7.35 -18.90
CA ALA A 58 -2.38 8.40 -17.92
C ALA A 58 -3.59 9.35 -17.87
N ASP A 59 -4.06 9.71 -16.67
CA ASP A 59 -5.12 10.71 -16.50
C ASP A 59 -4.53 12.13 -16.61
N LEU A 60 -4.81 12.78 -17.73
CA LEU A 60 -4.34 14.13 -18.06
C LEU A 60 -4.68 15.17 -17.00
N LYS A 61 -5.83 15.01 -16.31
CA LYS A 61 -6.32 16.01 -15.37
C LYS A 61 -5.40 16.19 -14.16
N TRP A 62 -4.78 15.11 -13.69
CA TRP A 62 -3.96 15.12 -12.48
C TRP A 62 -2.49 14.81 -12.73
N GLN A 63 -2.19 14.07 -13.79
CA GLN A 63 -0.83 13.65 -14.11
C GLN A 63 -0.14 14.60 -15.11
N GLY A 64 -0.88 15.51 -15.76
CA GLY A 64 -0.37 16.42 -16.80
C GLY A 64 0.99 17.09 -16.48
N PRO A 65 1.14 17.80 -15.34
CA PRO A 65 2.42 18.43 -14.99
C PRO A 65 3.59 17.45 -14.82
N TYR A 66 3.31 16.26 -14.29
CA TYR A 66 4.30 15.19 -14.17
C TYR A 66 4.67 14.61 -15.54
N LEU A 67 3.66 14.25 -16.35
CA LEU A 67 3.85 13.70 -17.69
C LEU A 67 4.66 14.66 -18.57
N LYS A 68 4.40 15.96 -18.49
CA LYS A 68 5.18 17.00 -19.18
C LYS A 68 6.65 16.97 -18.80
N ARG A 69 6.97 16.90 -17.50
CA ARG A 69 8.36 16.83 -17.01
C ARG A 69 9.03 15.51 -17.40
N PHE A 70 8.30 14.41 -17.28
CA PHE A 70 8.77 13.08 -17.64
C PHE A 70 9.08 12.97 -19.13
N LEU A 71 8.14 13.33 -20.02
CA LEU A 71 8.33 13.32 -21.47
C LEU A 71 9.51 14.19 -21.89
N LYS A 72 9.62 15.42 -21.36
CA LYS A 72 10.77 16.30 -21.63
C LYS A 72 12.09 15.60 -21.31
N LYS A 73 12.18 14.95 -20.15
CA LYS A 73 13.38 14.24 -19.70
C LYS A 73 13.65 13.00 -20.56
N LEU A 74 12.63 12.21 -20.88
CA LEU A 74 12.75 11.02 -21.71
C LEU A 74 13.26 11.36 -23.12
N ILE A 75 12.67 12.38 -23.75
CA ILE A 75 13.06 12.88 -25.09
C ILE A 75 14.54 13.30 -25.07
N LEU A 76 14.93 14.14 -24.11
CA LEU A 76 16.33 14.59 -23.97
C LEU A 76 17.30 13.43 -23.76
N GLU A 77 16.91 12.38 -23.03
CA GLU A 77 17.76 11.20 -22.80
C GLU A 77 17.97 10.40 -24.09
N ILE A 78 16.91 10.23 -24.90
CA ILE A 78 16.99 9.54 -26.19
C ILE A 78 17.86 10.35 -27.16
N GLU A 79 17.60 11.65 -27.28
CA GLU A 79 18.35 12.57 -28.16
C GLU A 79 19.84 12.62 -27.80
N SER A 80 20.18 12.75 -26.51
CA SER A 80 21.57 12.80 -26.04
C SER A 80 22.32 11.49 -26.25
N SER A 81 21.60 10.37 -26.33
CA SER A 81 22.15 9.06 -26.68
C SER A 81 22.25 8.83 -28.20
N GLY A 82 21.85 9.81 -29.03
CA GLY A 82 21.83 9.73 -30.49
C GLY A 82 20.67 8.88 -31.05
N GLY A 83 19.67 8.56 -30.23
CA GLY A 83 18.49 7.79 -30.64
C GLY A 83 17.46 8.63 -31.37
N LEU A 84 16.64 7.98 -32.19
CA LEU A 84 15.44 8.59 -32.78
C LEU A 84 14.28 8.47 -31.79
N VAL A 85 13.60 9.60 -31.57
CA VAL A 85 12.43 9.70 -30.70
C VAL A 85 11.19 9.41 -31.54
N LEU A 86 10.27 8.60 -31.01
CA LEU A 86 8.97 8.34 -31.63
C LEU A 86 8.14 9.62 -31.77
N ASP A 87 7.50 9.79 -32.93
CA ASP A 87 6.67 10.96 -33.24
C ASP A 87 5.55 11.13 -32.20
N GLU A 88 4.95 10.03 -31.74
CA GLU A 88 3.89 10.05 -30.72
C GLU A 88 4.32 10.69 -29.40
N LEU A 89 5.60 10.54 -29.02
CA LEU A 89 6.16 11.17 -27.81
C LEU A 89 6.30 12.68 -27.99
N TYR A 90 6.74 13.13 -29.17
CA TYR A 90 6.80 14.56 -29.48
C TYR A 90 5.40 15.18 -29.56
N GLU A 91 4.46 14.50 -30.23
CA GLU A 91 3.09 14.95 -30.36
C GLU A 91 2.43 15.14 -28.98
N GLN A 92 2.59 14.17 -28.07
CA GLN A 92 2.05 14.34 -26.72
C GLN A 92 2.77 15.40 -25.90
N TYR A 93 4.09 15.51 -26.02
CA TYR A 93 4.81 16.57 -25.34
C TYR A 93 4.36 17.96 -25.83
N ALA A 94 4.17 18.12 -27.14
CA ALA A 94 3.66 19.35 -27.74
C ALA A 94 2.22 19.64 -27.28
N SER A 95 1.35 18.63 -27.25
CA SER A 95 -0.01 18.71 -26.70
C SER A 95 0.00 19.24 -25.26
N TYR A 96 0.88 18.72 -24.39
CA TYR A 96 1.01 19.18 -23.00
C TYR A 96 1.62 20.58 -22.87
N MET A 97 2.52 20.95 -23.78
CA MET A 97 3.08 22.30 -23.81
C MET A 97 2.00 23.34 -24.13
N ILE A 98 1.01 23.01 -24.96
CA ILE A 98 -0.09 23.90 -25.33
C ILE A 98 -1.17 23.91 -24.24
N SER A 99 -1.59 22.75 -23.75
CA SER A 99 -2.71 22.65 -22.81
C SER A 99 -2.38 23.19 -21.41
N LEU A 100 -1.14 22.99 -20.92
CA LEU A 100 -0.73 23.38 -19.57
C LEU A 100 -0.12 24.79 -19.48
N GLN A 101 -0.11 25.57 -20.58
CA GLN A 101 0.26 27.00 -20.54
C GLN A 101 -0.84 27.88 -19.94
N ASN A 102 -2.10 27.40 -19.89
CA ASN A 102 -3.26 28.20 -19.49
C ASN A 102 -3.63 28.07 -18.00
N ASP A 103 -2.95 27.23 -17.23
CA ASP A 103 -3.31 26.89 -15.83
C ASP A 103 -2.35 27.46 -14.77
N ASP A 104 -1.36 28.27 -15.16
CA ASP A 104 -0.37 28.85 -14.22
C ASP A 104 -1.00 29.86 -13.21
N ASP A 105 -2.27 30.25 -13.40
CA ASP A 105 -2.98 31.21 -12.56
C ASP A 105 -3.91 30.59 -11.49
N ASN A 106 -4.16 29.27 -11.50
CA ASN A 106 -5.07 28.68 -10.51
C ASN A 106 -4.30 28.04 -9.35
N LYS A 107 -3.94 28.88 -8.37
CA LYS A 107 -3.37 28.53 -7.06
C LYS A 107 -4.40 27.81 -6.16
N GLY A 108 -5.15 26.86 -6.71
CA GLY A 108 -6.17 26.08 -6.04
C GLY A 108 -5.56 24.85 -5.37
N ASN A 109 -5.53 24.86 -4.03
CA ASN A 109 -5.30 23.71 -3.14
C ASN A 109 -4.54 22.52 -3.78
N PHE A 110 -3.21 22.57 -3.79
CA PHE A 110 -2.37 21.42 -4.15
C PHE A 110 -2.75 20.21 -3.29
N ARG A 111 -3.64 19.34 -3.81
CA ARG A 111 -3.84 18.01 -3.28
C ARG A 111 -2.67 17.19 -3.79
N VAL A 112 -1.77 16.79 -2.89
CA VAL A 112 -0.71 15.83 -3.22
C VAL A 112 -1.40 14.50 -3.48
N LEU A 113 -1.68 14.20 -4.76
CA LEU A 113 -2.19 12.93 -5.22
C LEU A 113 -0.99 12.08 -5.60
N LYS A 114 -0.72 11.02 -4.83
CA LYS A 114 0.25 10.00 -5.18
C LYS A 114 -0.53 8.75 -5.58
N THR A 115 -0.38 8.34 -6.84
CA THR A 115 -0.74 6.99 -7.24
C THR A 115 0.27 6.04 -6.60
N ILE A 116 -0.21 4.96 -5.99
CA ILE A 116 0.66 3.99 -5.34
C ILE A 116 0.47 2.67 -6.08
N SER A 117 1.55 2.21 -6.69
CA SER A 117 1.59 0.96 -7.43
C SER A 117 2.40 -0.07 -6.67
N PHE A 118 1.83 -1.26 -6.53
CA PHE A 118 2.43 -2.39 -5.86
C PHE A 118 2.45 -3.58 -6.83
N LEU A 119 3.54 -4.34 -6.77
CA LEU A 119 3.66 -5.61 -7.46
C LEU A 119 3.45 -6.71 -6.43
N PHE A 120 2.46 -7.58 -6.65
CA PHE A 120 2.30 -8.77 -5.84
C PHE A 120 3.04 -9.93 -6.49
N PRO A 121 4.05 -10.52 -5.83
CA PRO A 121 4.54 -11.82 -6.24
C PRO A 121 3.45 -12.85 -5.91
N ASN A 122 2.67 -13.26 -6.91
CA ASN A 122 1.70 -14.37 -6.91
C ASN A 122 1.26 -14.84 -5.50
N ALA A 123 0.53 -13.99 -4.78
CA ALA A 123 -0.04 -14.34 -3.48
C ALA A 123 -1.56 -14.52 -3.65
N ASN A 124 -2.00 -15.76 -3.77
CA ASN A 124 -3.40 -16.10 -3.59
C ASN A 124 -3.71 -15.95 -2.09
N LEU A 125 -4.19 -14.77 -1.67
CA LEU A 125 -4.70 -14.57 -0.31
C LEU A 125 -6.13 -15.11 -0.26
N THR A 126 -6.27 -16.43 -0.24
CA THR A 126 -7.57 -17.06 -0.01
C THR A 126 -7.84 -17.08 1.49
N ASP A 127 -8.86 -16.32 1.87
CA ASP A 127 -9.59 -16.36 3.14
C ASP A 127 -9.00 -15.55 4.31
N GLY A 128 -9.62 -14.40 4.57
CA GLY A 128 -9.42 -13.66 5.80
C GLY A 128 -10.20 -12.35 5.83
N LEU A 129 -11.01 -12.14 6.87
CA LEU A 129 -11.50 -10.81 7.19
C LEU A 129 -10.37 -9.98 7.80
N LEU A 130 -10.07 -8.86 7.16
CA LEU A 130 -9.03 -7.95 7.60
C LEU A 130 -9.62 -6.66 8.18
N ILE A 131 -9.22 -6.28 9.40
CA ILE A 131 -9.45 -4.93 9.92
C ILE A 131 -8.17 -4.13 9.85
N LEU A 132 -8.20 -3.01 9.15
CA LEU A 132 -7.16 -1.99 9.19
C LEU A 132 -7.52 -0.97 10.27
N ILE A 133 -6.66 -0.88 11.29
CA ILE A 133 -6.72 0.12 12.36
C ILE A 133 -5.65 1.17 12.03
N PRO A 134 -5.99 2.34 11.49
CA PRO A 134 -5.02 3.36 11.18
C PRO A 134 -4.84 4.38 12.31
N ALA A 135 -3.74 5.12 12.22
CA ALA A 135 -3.29 6.13 13.16
C ALA A 135 -4.05 7.46 13.03
N GLU A 136 -4.44 8.05 14.17
CA GLU A 136 -4.73 9.48 14.31
C GLU A 136 -3.45 10.32 14.14
N ILE A 137 -3.25 10.99 13.00
CA ILE A 137 -2.21 12.03 12.95
C ILE A 137 -2.81 13.34 13.49
N SER A 138 -2.64 13.58 14.79
CA SER A 138 -2.97 14.86 15.42
C SER A 138 -1.94 15.95 15.05
N LYS A 139 -2.02 16.44 13.81
CA LYS A 139 -1.44 17.75 13.42
C LYS A 139 -2.39 18.47 12.44
N PRO A 140 -2.82 19.72 12.73
CA PRO A 140 -3.81 20.45 11.91
C PRO A 140 -3.41 20.73 10.44
N ASN A 141 -2.15 20.49 10.04
CA ASN A 141 -1.61 20.91 8.74
C ASN A 141 -1.00 19.76 7.89
N SER A 142 -1.22 18.49 8.24
CA SER A 142 -0.67 17.34 7.50
C SER A 142 -1.77 16.32 7.20
N LYS A 143 -2.30 16.36 5.97
CA LYS A 143 -3.45 15.59 5.45
C LYS A 143 -3.16 14.09 5.18
N VAL A 144 -2.48 13.41 6.08
CA VAL A 144 -2.25 11.96 5.95
C VAL A 144 -2.36 11.36 7.35
N GLY A 145 -3.25 10.38 7.52
CA GLY A 145 -3.51 9.61 8.74
C GLY A 145 -5.01 9.49 8.92
N SER A 146 -5.76 8.59 8.26
CA SER A 146 -5.64 7.13 8.07
C SER A 146 -4.47 6.48 7.32
N GLY A 147 -3.60 7.21 6.61
CA GLY A 147 -4.04 8.16 5.58
C GLY A 147 -4.52 7.39 4.35
N VAL A 148 -5.44 7.96 3.58
CA VAL A 148 -5.83 7.55 2.21
C VAL A 148 -6.35 6.12 1.95
N GLY A 149 -6.36 5.18 2.90
CA GLY A 149 -6.93 3.84 2.71
C GLY A 149 -6.09 2.89 1.84
N LEU A 150 -4.81 3.21 1.62
CA LEU A 150 -3.91 2.50 0.70
C LEU A 150 -3.89 0.98 0.91
N VAL A 151 -3.67 0.53 2.16
CA VAL A 151 -3.53 -0.90 2.43
C VAL A 151 -4.81 -1.64 2.07
N GLY A 152 -5.99 -1.05 2.35
CA GLY A 152 -7.28 -1.63 1.96
C GLY A 152 -7.48 -1.74 0.47
N ILE A 153 -7.06 -0.71 -0.27
CA ILE A 153 -7.04 -0.73 -1.74
C ILE A 153 -6.18 -1.90 -2.22
N CYS A 154 -4.95 -2.03 -1.71
CA CYS A 154 -4.04 -3.14 -2.04
C CYS A 154 -4.70 -4.50 -1.84
N LEU A 155 -5.37 -4.68 -0.70
CA LEU A 155 -6.02 -5.93 -0.31
C LEU A 155 -7.20 -6.30 -1.19
N SER A 156 -7.94 -5.29 -1.67
CA SER A 156 -9.01 -5.50 -2.64
C SER A 156 -8.46 -6.08 -3.94
N TYR A 157 -7.33 -5.56 -4.42
CA TYR A 157 -6.70 -6.03 -5.66
C TYR A 157 -6.12 -7.45 -5.56
N VAL A 158 -5.70 -7.92 -4.36
CA VAL A 158 -5.34 -9.34 -4.13
C VAL A 158 -6.54 -10.24 -3.85
N LYS A 159 -7.77 -9.73 -4.02
CA LYS A 159 -9.02 -10.49 -3.83
C LYS A 159 -9.19 -11.02 -2.41
N ALA A 160 -8.76 -10.26 -1.40
CA ALA A 160 -9.08 -10.57 -0.01
C ALA A 160 -10.60 -10.73 0.17
N SER A 161 -11.02 -11.72 0.97
CA SER A 161 -12.41 -12.15 1.01
C SER A 161 -13.34 -11.09 1.58
N LYS A 162 -12.90 -10.28 2.56
CA LYS A 162 -13.59 -9.11 3.09
C LYS A 162 -12.57 -8.17 3.75
N VAL A 163 -12.67 -6.88 3.48
CA VAL A 163 -11.77 -5.85 4.01
C VAL A 163 -12.61 -4.80 4.74
N ILE A 164 -12.28 -4.55 6.00
CA ILE A 164 -12.85 -3.46 6.78
C ILE A 164 -11.73 -2.45 7.03
N LEU A 165 -11.93 -1.26 6.49
CA LEU A 165 -11.15 -0.09 6.82
C LEU A 165 -11.82 0.65 7.96
N SER A 166 -11.09 0.92 9.03
CA SER A 166 -11.61 1.71 10.15
C SER A 166 -10.86 3.01 10.33
N ASP A 167 -11.43 3.99 11.02
CA ASP A 167 -10.76 5.19 11.56
C ASP A 167 -11.66 5.81 12.64
N GLY A 168 -11.10 6.56 13.59
CA GLY A 168 -11.88 7.27 14.61
C GLY A 168 -12.49 8.59 14.11
N ASP A 169 -11.89 9.20 13.09
CA ASP A 169 -12.29 10.50 12.58
C ASP A 169 -13.16 10.41 11.31
N LEU A 170 -14.33 11.05 11.33
CA LEU A 170 -15.29 11.05 10.22
C LEU A 170 -14.74 11.75 8.97
N SER A 171 -13.91 12.79 9.14
CA SER A 171 -13.34 13.51 7.99
C SER A 171 -12.34 12.64 7.22
N THR A 172 -11.59 11.83 7.96
CA THR A 172 -10.65 10.85 7.46
C THR A 172 -11.35 9.70 6.76
N LEU A 173 -12.48 9.21 7.29
CA LEU A 173 -13.33 8.22 6.61
C LEU A 173 -13.92 8.77 5.31
N ALA A 174 -14.39 10.02 5.29
CA ALA A 174 -14.89 10.63 4.06
C ALA A 174 -13.79 10.71 3.00
N ASN A 175 -12.57 11.12 3.37
CA ASN A 175 -11.42 11.12 2.48
C ASN A 175 -11.06 9.70 2.01
N MET A 176 -11.15 8.70 2.88
CA MET A 176 -10.90 7.31 2.54
C MET A 176 -11.90 6.78 1.50
N LYS A 177 -13.19 7.10 1.63
CA LYS A 177 -14.22 6.75 0.63
C LYS A 177 -13.91 7.35 -0.75
N VAL A 178 -13.53 8.63 -0.79
CA VAL A 178 -13.08 9.27 -2.05
C VAL A 178 -11.88 8.52 -2.64
N ASN A 179 -10.92 8.08 -1.82
CA ASN A 179 -9.78 7.31 -2.32
C ASN A 179 -10.19 5.92 -2.84
N LEU A 180 -11.17 5.26 -2.22
CA LEU A 180 -11.73 4.01 -2.75
C LEU A 180 -12.40 4.23 -4.11
N GLU A 181 -13.21 5.29 -4.26
CA GLU A 181 -13.85 5.66 -5.52
C GLU A 181 -12.83 5.93 -6.64
N LEU A 182 -11.75 6.65 -6.32
CA LEU A 182 -10.63 6.89 -7.25
C LEU A 182 -9.95 5.60 -7.71
N ASN A 183 -10.05 4.51 -6.95
CA ASN A 183 -9.52 3.20 -7.30
C ASN A 183 -10.61 2.24 -7.83
N HIS A 184 -11.77 2.77 -8.24
CA HIS A 184 -12.91 2.00 -8.74
C HIS A 184 -13.36 0.90 -7.75
N LEU A 185 -13.27 1.22 -6.47
CA LEU A 185 -13.80 0.43 -5.36
C LEU A 185 -15.05 1.16 -4.85
N SER A 186 -16.22 0.73 -5.33
CA SER A 186 -17.50 1.24 -4.83
C SER A 186 -17.82 0.59 -3.48
N THR A 187 -18.32 1.37 -2.53
CA THR A 187 -18.87 0.83 -1.27
C THR A 187 -20.28 0.28 -1.43
N ASP A 188 -20.94 0.60 -2.56
CA ASP A 188 -22.39 0.46 -2.74
C ASP A 188 -22.77 -0.47 -3.92
N ASP A 189 -21.80 -1.07 -4.61
CA ASP A 189 -22.08 -2.02 -5.71
C ASP A 189 -22.50 -3.39 -5.16
N LEU A 190 -23.81 -3.61 -5.11
CA LEU A 190 -24.42 -4.91 -4.76
C LEU A 190 -24.17 -5.99 -5.84
N GLU A 191 -23.82 -5.60 -7.06
CA GLU A 191 -23.69 -6.53 -8.21
C GLU A 191 -22.25 -6.99 -8.49
N HIS A 192 -21.24 -6.30 -7.97
CA HIS A 192 -19.83 -6.67 -8.14
C HIS A 192 -19.19 -6.94 -6.77
N GLN A 193 -18.73 -8.17 -6.57
CA GLN A 193 -18.10 -8.77 -5.36
C GLN A 193 -16.87 -8.03 -4.77
N LYS A 194 -16.86 -6.71 -4.62
CA LYS A 194 -15.78 -5.96 -3.98
C LYS A 194 -16.18 -5.61 -2.55
N LYS A 195 -15.61 -6.36 -1.59
CA LYS A 195 -16.00 -6.37 -0.17
C LYS A 195 -15.16 -5.43 0.71
N VAL A 196 -14.96 -4.18 0.27
CA VAL A 196 -14.25 -3.16 1.08
C VAL A 196 -15.26 -2.24 1.75
N HIS A 197 -15.27 -2.21 3.08
CA HIS A 197 -16.17 -1.36 3.86
C HIS A 197 -15.39 -0.38 4.72
N CYS A 198 -15.86 0.87 4.80
CA CYS A 198 -15.35 1.86 5.75
C CYS A 198 -16.26 1.94 6.98
N VAL A 199 -15.68 1.85 8.18
CA VAL A 199 -16.40 1.88 9.46
C VAL A 199 -15.76 2.90 10.41
N CYS A 200 -16.57 3.68 11.10
CA CYS A 200 -16.07 4.53 12.18
C CYS A 200 -15.80 3.68 13.42
N LEU A 201 -14.56 3.69 13.91
CA LEU A 201 -14.12 2.93 15.07
C LEU A 201 -13.26 3.79 16.00
N PRO A 202 -13.86 4.70 16.78
CA PRO A 202 -13.16 5.41 17.84
C PRO A 202 -12.76 4.43 18.95
N TRP A 203 -11.46 4.29 19.23
CA TRP A 203 -10.98 3.26 20.17
C TRP A 203 -11.44 3.50 21.60
N GLU A 204 -11.64 4.77 21.96
CA GLU A 204 -12.06 5.28 23.27
C GLU A 204 -13.46 4.78 23.63
N SER A 205 -14.36 4.76 22.64
CA SER A 205 -15.80 4.53 22.84
C SER A 205 -16.33 3.27 22.16
N ALA A 206 -15.51 2.54 21.40
CA ALA A 206 -15.89 1.26 20.82
C ALA A 206 -16.44 0.29 21.90
N SER A 207 -17.61 -0.27 21.62
CA SER A 207 -18.26 -1.26 22.49
C SER A 207 -17.69 -2.66 22.23
N GLU A 208 -17.82 -3.56 23.21
CA GLU A 208 -17.38 -4.96 23.04
C GLU A 208 -18.21 -5.68 21.98
N ASP A 209 -19.52 -5.43 21.95
CA ASP A 209 -20.44 -6.04 20.99
C ASP A 209 -20.11 -5.64 19.54
N ASP A 210 -19.82 -4.35 19.30
CA ASP A 210 -19.41 -3.87 17.97
C ASP A 210 -18.11 -4.54 17.50
N LEU A 211 -17.15 -4.67 18.42
CA LEU A 211 -15.86 -5.29 18.13
C LEU A 211 -15.97 -6.80 17.88
N HIS A 212 -16.80 -7.49 18.66
CA HIS A 212 -17.05 -8.92 18.48
C HIS A 212 -17.76 -9.22 17.15
N CYS A 213 -18.65 -8.35 16.70
CA CYS A 213 -19.33 -8.50 15.40
C CYS A 213 -18.36 -8.51 14.22
N PHE A 214 -17.18 -7.89 14.34
CA PHE A 214 -16.20 -7.95 13.26
C PHE A 214 -15.64 -9.35 13.08
N ALA A 215 -15.19 -10.03 14.15
CA ALA A 215 -14.57 -11.36 14.06
C ALA A 215 -13.45 -11.49 12.98
N PRO A 216 -12.40 -10.64 13.01
CA PRO A 216 -11.35 -10.65 11.99
C PRO A 216 -10.44 -11.87 12.10
N ASP A 217 -9.92 -12.35 10.97
CA ASP A 217 -8.84 -13.33 10.94
C ASP A 217 -7.48 -12.65 11.14
N ILE A 218 -7.33 -11.47 10.53
CA ILE A 218 -6.09 -10.70 10.53
C ILE A 218 -6.43 -9.23 10.84
N ILE A 219 -5.62 -8.59 11.66
CA ILE A 219 -5.71 -7.16 11.97
C ILE A 219 -4.41 -6.52 11.50
N LEU A 220 -4.49 -5.41 10.76
CA LEU A 220 -3.33 -4.65 10.34
C LEU A 220 -3.34 -3.26 10.98
N GLY A 221 -2.20 -2.85 11.51
CA GLY A 221 -1.98 -1.51 12.04
C GLY A 221 -0.77 -0.86 11.39
N ALA A 222 -0.91 0.37 10.93
CA ALA A 222 0.18 1.15 10.40
C ALA A 222 0.39 2.41 11.26
N ASP A 223 1.52 2.41 11.93
CA ASP A 223 2.04 3.52 12.73
C ASP A 223 1.11 4.01 13.83
N ILE A 224 0.48 3.08 14.55
CA ILE A 224 -0.54 3.34 15.58
C ILE A 224 0.00 3.41 17.02
N ILE A 225 1.31 3.31 17.22
CA ILE A 225 1.97 3.27 18.55
C ILE A 225 2.79 4.56 18.74
N TYR A 226 2.14 5.71 18.84
CA TYR A 226 2.82 7.01 19.00
C TYR A 226 2.23 7.91 20.09
N ASP A 227 0.92 7.84 20.35
CA ASP A 227 0.27 8.63 21.39
C ASP A 227 0.00 7.77 22.64
N PRO A 228 0.70 8.03 23.77
CA PRO A 228 0.45 7.34 25.03
C PRO A 228 -1.01 7.37 25.50
N SER A 229 -1.79 8.44 25.23
CA SER A 229 -3.19 8.49 25.69
C SER A 229 -4.09 7.48 24.98
N CYS A 230 -3.77 7.13 23.72
CA CYS A 230 -4.57 6.19 22.95
C CYS A 230 -4.21 4.72 23.24
N LEU A 231 -3.03 4.44 23.81
CA LEU A 231 -2.52 3.07 23.97
C LEU A 231 -3.41 2.15 24.83
N PRO A 232 -3.99 2.58 25.96
CA PRO A 232 -4.93 1.74 26.72
C PRO A 232 -6.14 1.32 25.88
N HIS A 233 -6.65 2.22 25.06
CA HIS A 233 -7.79 1.98 24.19
C HIS A 233 -7.43 1.07 23.02
N LEU A 234 -6.28 1.29 22.38
CA LEU A 234 -5.74 0.42 21.34
C LEU A 234 -5.55 -1.02 21.85
N VAL A 235 -4.94 -1.21 23.02
CA VAL A 235 -4.71 -2.55 23.59
C VAL A 235 -6.03 -3.23 23.96
N ARG A 236 -7.03 -2.47 24.46
CA ARG A 236 -8.39 -2.99 24.70
C ARG A 236 -9.01 -3.51 23.40
N VAL A 237 -9.00 -2.70 22.34
CA VAL A 237 -9.53 -3.06 21.02
C VAL A 237 -8.82 -4.30 20.46
N LEU A 238 -7.49 -4.32 20.44
CA LEU A 238 -6.71 -5.47 19.99
C LEU A 238 -7.04 -6.74 20.78
N SER A 239 -7.14 -6.63 22.11
CA SER A 239 -7.49 -7.76 22.97
C SER A 239 -8.87 -8.34 22.63
N LEU A 240 -9.88 -7.50 22.41
CA LEU A 240 -11.23 -7.97 22.08
C LEU A 240 -11.30 -8.60 20.70
N LEU A 241 -10.67 -7.98 19.70
CA LEU A 241 -10.61 -8.50 18.34
C LEU A 241 -9.83 -9.82 18.25
N LEU A 242 -8.75 -9.97 19.04
CA LEU A 242 -7.91 -11.17 19.02
C LEU A 242 -8.49 -12.36 19.82
N LYS A 243 -9.33 -12.11 20.82
CA LYS A 243 -9.90 -13.16 21.69
C LYS A 243 -11.14 -13.86 21.10
N HIS A 244 -11.54 -13.50 19.88
CA HIS A 244 -12.70 -14.11 19.24
C HIS A 244 -12.46 -15.61 18.96
N LYS A 245 -13.29 -16.48 19.55
CA LYS A 245 -13.26 -17.92 19.28
C LYS A 245 -14.02 -18.21 18.00
N LYS A 246 -13.34 -18.74 16.98
CA LYS A 246 -14.04 -19.43 15.89
C LYS A 246 -14.81 -20.59 16.50
N HIS A 247 -16.13 -20.66 16.29
CA HIS A 247 -16.87 -21.89 16.53
C HIS A 247 -16.25 -22.98 15.66
N SER A 248 -15.59 -23.93 16.33
CA SER A 248 -14.76 -24.98 15.76
C SER A 248 -15.58 -25.97 14.95
N HIS A 249 -15.21 -26.17 13.68
CA HIS A 249 -15.29 -27.50 13.07
C HIS A 249 -13.87 -28.09 13.03
N ALA A 250 -13.73 -29.21 13.75
CA ALA A 250 -12.61 -30.15 13.79
C ALA A 250 -11.27 -29.67 14.37
N GLU A 251 -10.98 -30.14 15.59
CA GLU A 251 -9.64 -30.32 16.10
C GLU A 251 -8.85 -31.26 15.18
N VAL A 252 -7.76 -30.77 14.59
CA VAL A 252 -6.64 -31.63 14.18
C VAL A 252 -5.43 -31.15 14.96
N GLY A 253 -4.96 -31.99 15.88
CA GLY A 253 -3.86 -31.70 16.77
C GLY A 253 -2.59 -31.34 16.00
N ALA A 254 -2.03 -30.17 16.28
CA ALA A 254 -0.69 -29.80 15.86
C ALA A 254 0.13 -29.44 17.09
N ALA A 255 0.96 -30.40 17.50
CA ALA A 255 1.93 -30.30 18.57
C ALA A 255 2.75 -29.01 18.49
N GLY A 256 3.05 -28.43 19.64
CA GLY A 256 3.89 -27.25 19.78
C GLY A 256 5.27 -27.48 19.15
N ARG A 257 5.49 -26.90 17.97
CA ARG A 257 6.83 -26.65 17.46
C ARG A 257 7.26 -25.27 17.93
N ALA A 258 8.45 -25.20 18.52
CA ALA A 258 9.11 -23.95 18.84
C ALA A 258 9.20 -23.08 17.58
N LEU A 259 8.86 -21.79 17.70
CA LEU A 259 8.89 -20.80 16.63
C LEU A 259 10.33 -20.37 16.26
N ASP A 260 11.33 -20.99 16.88
CA ASP A 260 12.74 -20.73 16.64
C ASP A 260 13.23 -21.58 15.46
N GLY A 261 13.49 -20.91 14.33
CA GLY A 261 14.10 -21.52 13.13
C GLY A 261 13.19 -21.68 11.91
N LEU A 262 11.93 -21.24 11.95
CA LEU A 262 11.04 -21.29 10.79
C LEU A 262 11.36 -20.19 9.76
N PRO A 263 11.27 -20.47 8.44
CA PRO A 263 11.45 -19.46 7.39
C PRO A 263 10.46 -18.29 7.52
N ALA A 264 10.86 -17.09 7.11
CA ALA A 264 10.07 -15.87 7.13
C ALA A 264 8.64 -16.04 6.56
N ASP A 265 8.53 -16.74 5.44
CA ASP A 265 7.26 -17.00 4.75
C ASP A 265 6.32 -17.87 5.61
N GLU A 266 6.85 -18.80 6.40
CA GLU A 266 6.07 -19.67 7.28
C GLU A 266 5.64 -18.96 8.59
N LEU A 267 6.38 -17.93 9.02
CA LEU A 267 6.04 -17.06 10.15
C LEU A 267 4.97 -16.02 9.81
N LEU A 268 4.95 -15.57 8.55
CA LEU A 268 3.95 -14.64 8.02
C LEU A 268 2.66 -15.34 7.58
N ARG A 269 2.74 -16.62 7.19
CA ARG A 269 1.57 -17.46 6.94
C ARG A 269 0.79 -17.64 8.24
N HIS A 270 -0.44 -17.15 8.24
CA HIS A 270 -1.40 -17.50 9.27
C HIS A 270 -1.64 -19.01 9.21
N PRO A 271 -1.36 -19.79 10.28
CA PRO A 271 -1.65 -21.21 10.26
C PRO A 271 -3.17 -21.38 10.21
N LEU A 272 -3.67 -21.92 9.08
CA LEU A 272 -5.06 -22.34 8.91
C LEU A 272 -5.54 -23.03 10.20
N GLY A 273 -6.51 -22.42 10.88
CA GLY A 273 -7.11 -22.97 12.11
C GLY A 273 -6.59 -22.42 13.45
N ARG A 274 -5.57 -21.55 13.49
CA ARG A 274 -5.25 -20.78 14.72
C ARG A 274 -6.07 -19.48 14.77
N GLY A 275 -6.31 -18.95 15.97
CA GLY A 275 -7.15 -17.76 16.19
C GLY A 275 -6.66 -16.50 15.45
N SER A 276 -7.38 -15.40 15.65
CA SER A 276 -7.06 -14.09 15.06
C SER A 276 -5.62 -13.63 15.37
N VAL A 277 -4.99 -12.92 14.44
CA VAL A 277 -3.64 -12.34 14.61
C VAL A 277 -3.62 -10.87 14.23
N ALA A 278 -2.76 -10.07 14.85
CA ALA A 278 -2.51 -8.69 14.43
C ALA A 278 -1.07 -8.51 13.95
N TYR A 279 -0.88 -7.69 12.93
CA TYR A 279 0.42 -7.21 12.47
C TYR A 279 0.45 -5.69 12.54
N ILE A 280 1.41 -5.13 13.28
CA ILE A 280 1.59 -3.68 13.43
C ILE A 280 2.95 -3.29 12.88
N ALA A 281 2.97 -2.40 11.89
CA ALA A 281 4.19 -1.76 11.42
C ALA A 281 4.28 -0.35 12.00
N SER A 282 5.32 0.00 12.76
CA SER A 282 5.45 1.35 13.34
C SER A 282 6.90 1.78 13.53
N VAL A 283 7.13 3.10 13.53
CA VAL A 283 8.42 3.69 13.88
C VAL A 283 8.45 3.97 15.37
N ILE A 284 9.44 3.42 16.08
CA ILE A 284 9.65 3.73 17.51
C ILE A 284 10.29 5.12 17.61
N ARG A 285 9.46 6.14 17.77
CA ARG A 285 9.90 7.55 17.94
C ARG A 285 10.28 7.86 19.38
N ASN A 286 9.56 7.28 20.32
CA ASN A 286 9.78 7.40 21.75
C ASN A 286 9.74 6.01 22.36
N ILE A 287 10.85 5.62 23.00
CA ILE A 287 11.00 4.29 23.59
C ILE A 287 10.09 4.09 24.81
N ASP A 288 9.79 5.15 25.57
CA ASP A 288 8.91 5.08 26.73
C ASP A 288 7.47 4.84 26.32
N THR A 289 7.00 5.49 25.25
CA THR A 289 5.69 5.20 24.64
C THR A 289 5.59 3.74 24.22
N PHE A 290 6.63 3.22 23.57
CA PHE A 290 6.65 1.82 23.14
C PHE A 290 6.71 0.83 24.32
N ASN A 291 7.52 1.12 25.35
CA ASN A 291 7.57 0.32 26.57
C ASN A 291 6.23 0.34 27.31
N TYR A 292 5.54 1.49 27.33
CA TYR A 292 4.20 1.58 27.89
C TYR A 292 3.21 0.69 27.13
N PHE A 293 3.24 0.71 25.80
CA PHE A 293 2.47 -0.22 24.97
C PHE A 293 2.75 -1.69 25.31
N LEU A 294 4.03 -2.10 25.41
CA LEU A 294 4.40 -3.47 25.77
C LEU A 294 3.88 -3.85 27.17
N SER A 295 3.91 -2.92 28.12
CA SER A 295 3.40 -3.15 29.48
C SER A 295 1.88 -3.40 29.48
N LEU A 296 1.12 -2.61 28.71
CA LEU A 296 -0.33 -2.76 28.56
C LEU A 296 -0.66 -4.07 27.84
N ALA A 297 0.05 -4.39 26.76
CA ALA A 297 -0.12 -5.64 26.01
C ALA A 297 0.09 -6.87 26.93
N LYS A 298 1.15 -6.84 27.75
CA LYS A 298 1.41 -7.90 28.73
C LYS A 298 0.28 -8.04 29.76
N GLN A 299 -0.24 -6.92 30.28
CA GLN A 299 -1.39 -6.92 31.21
C GLN A 299 -2.65 -7.51 30.55
N ALA A 300 -2.87 -7.23 29.28
CA ALA A 300 -3.98 -7.77 28.50
C ALA A 300 -3.81 -9.24 28.07
N LYS A 301 -2.67 -9.86 28.42
CA LYS A 301 -2.24 -11.21 28.00
C LYS A 301 -2.08 -11.32 26.47
N LEU A 302 -1.48 -10.31 25.87
CA LEU A 302 -1.09 -10.32 24.46
C LEU A 302 0.41 -10.59 24.34
N VAL A 303 0.77 -11.48 23.42
CA VAL A 303 2.16 -11.78 23.06
C VAL A 303 2.56 -10.91 21.88
N VAL A 304 3.55 -10.04 22.08
CA VAL A 304 4.11 -9.17 21.03
C VAL A 304 5.47 -9.73 20.60
N THR A 305 5.60 -10.09 19.31
CA THR A 305 6.84 -10.61 18.73
C THR A 305 7.36 -9.65 17.66
N ASP A 306 8.62 -9.23 17.76
CA ASP A 306 9.27 -8.44 16.71
C ASP A 306 9.68 -9.37 15.55
N LEU A 307 9.18 -9.04 14.36
CA LEU A 307 9.46 -9.74 13.09
C LEU A 307 10.37 -8.94 12.17
N THR A 308 10.85 -7.75 12.56
CA THR A 308 11.56 -6.81 11.68
C THR A 308 12.72 -7.47 10.95
N GLU A 309 13.56 -8.23 11.65
CA GLU A 309 14.73 -8.90 11.06
C GLU A 309 14.36 -10.15 10.24
N LYS A 310 13.14 -10.67 10.43
CA LYS A 310 12.66 -11.87 9.75
C LYS A 310 11.89 -11.55 8.47
N VAL A 311 11.43 -10.33 8.26
CA VAL A 311 10.71 -9.93 7.05
C VAL A 311 11.71 -9.47 5.98
N GLU A 312 12.01 -10.35 5.02
CA GLU A 312 12.74 -9.94 3.81
C GLU A 312 11.82 -9.17 2.87
N VAL A 313 12.17 -7.91 2.59
CA VAL A 313 11.41 -7.13 1.61
C VAL A 313 11.84 -7.52 0.21
N SER A 314 10.87 -7.85 -0.62
CA SER A 314 11.16 -8.18 -2.01
C SER A 314 11.93 -7.06 -2.72
N LYS A 315 12.86 -7.48 -3.59
CA LYS A 315 13.67 -6.59 -4.42
C LYS A 315 12.87 -5.91 -5.53
N PHE A 316 11.57 -6.21 -5.68
CA PHE A 316 10.69 -5.73 -6.75
C PHE A 316 10.52 -4.21 -6.83
N LEU A 317 10.80 -3.46 -5.76
CA LEU A 317 10.69 -2.00 -5.80
C LEU A 317 12.01 -1.39 -5.29
N PRO A 318 13.03 -1.26 -6.17
CA PRO A 318 14.37 -0.81 -5.76
C PRO A 318 14.36 0.58 -5.10
N TYR A 319 13.42 1.45 -5.46
CA TYR A 319 13.23 2.76 -4.83
C TYR A 319 12.85 2.66 -3.35
N LEU A 320 12.20 1.56 -2.92
CA LEU A 320 11.93 1.37 -1.50
C LEU A 320 13.25 1.39 -0.70
N ARG A 321 14.40 1.04 -1.31
CA ARG A 321 15.71 1.02 -0.63
C ARG A 321 16.19 2.42 -0.22
N SER A 322 15.62 3.48 -0.79
CA SER A 322 15.92 4.87 -0.41
C SER A 322 15.28 5.28 0.91
N TYR A 323 14.22 4.60 1.35
CA TYR A 323 13.61 4.85 2.66
C TYR A 323 14.51 4.31 3.78
N GLN A 324 14.60 5.04 4.89
CA GLN A 324 15.32 4.60 6.10
C GLN A 324 14.55 3.49 6.83
N ARG A 325 14.41 2.33 6.20
CA ARG A 325 13.54 1.23 6.65
C ARG A 325 13.99 0.57 7.94
N SER A 326 15.27 0.69 8.30
CA SER A 326 15.77 0.25 9.61
C SER A 326 15.04 0.91 10.79
N SER A 327 14.32 2.00 10.54
CA SER A 327 13.47 2.66 11.52
C SER A 327 12.06 2.05 11.68
N ILE A 328 11.57 1.29 10.69
CA ILE A 328 10.23 0.69 10.71
C ILE A 328 10.33 -0.70 11.32
N ARG A 329 9.62 -0.90 12.43
CA ARG A 329 9.51 -2.19 13.10
C ARG A 329 8.20 -2.88 12.75
N ILE A 330 8.23 -4.21 12.59
CA ILE A 330 7.05 -5.02 12.29
C ILE A 330 6.80 -5.96 13.48
N PHE A 331 5.64 -5.85 14.12
CA PHE A 331 5.25 -6.65 15.26
C PHE A 331 4.10 -7.58 14.91
N ARG A 332 4.19 -8.83 15.36
CA ARG A 332 3.08 -9.79 15.36
C ARG A 332 2.50 -9.90 16.77
N ILE A 333 1.18 -9.79 16.89
CA ILE A 333 0.45 -9.81 18.16
C ILE A 333 -0.62 -10.89 18.13
N HIS A 334 -0.67 -11.70 19.18
CA HIS A 334 -1.66 -12.77 19.36
C HIS A 334 -1.93 -13.00 20.85
N VAL A 335 -2.96 -13.79 21.15
CA VAL A 335 -3.30 -14.22 22.53
C VAL A 335 -2.50 -15.44 22.92
#